data_AF-A0A0Q9J9W9-F1
#
_entry.id   AF-A0A0Q9J9W9-F1
#
_cell.length_a   1.000
_cell.length_b   1.000
_cell.length_c   1.000
_cell.angle_alpha   90.00
_cell.angle_beta   90.00
_cell.angle_gamma   90.00
#
_symmetry.space_group_name_H-M   'P 1'
#
loop_
_entity.id
_entity.type
_entity.pdbx_description
1 polymer ?
#
loop_
_entity_poly.entity_id
_entity_poly.type
_entity_poly.pdbx_seq_one_letter_code
_entity_poly.pdbx_strand_id
1 'polypeptide(L)'
;MPLPAALRTWAFATGYLGLASALALALFFGLADPFGVELRTWFWLGPASDVLSVALAPTQIVAAILLWRALAPSATLAALAVVMSLATAYMAVTTVRMLMGVATLDDQYVAAIPAIVLMFGFLLAVGLVGSRRDRMSRRLARWAVVIGAAGVAAMLAFAIGFALPAGSAGQWTVFVIGGIPAAIAYVAYPVWWLVLGSGRAPR
;
A
#
# COMPACT_ATOMS: atom_id res chain seq x y z
N MET A 1 4.05 -15.50 -21.34
CA MET A 1 5.25 -16.05 -20.65
C MET A 1 4.95 -16.08 -19.16
N PRO A 2 5.16 -17.19 -18.45
CA PRO A 2 4.94 -17.27 -17.01
C PRO A 2 5.89 -16.31 -16.28
N LEU A 3 5.41 -15.69 -15.19
CA LEU A 3 6.24 -14.81 -14.36
C LEU A 3 7.36 -15.61 -13.68
N PRO A 4 8.55 -15.02 -13.43
CA PRO A 4 9.64 -15.70 -12.75
C PRO A 4 9.21 -16.24 -11.38
N ALA A 5 9.70 -17.42 -11.01
CA ALA A 5 9.36 -18.05 -9.71
C ALA A 5 9.71 -17.16 -8.51
N ALA A 6 10.87 -16.50 -8.55
CA ALA A 6 11.27 -15.54 -7.52
C ALA A 6 10.26 -14.40 -7.36
N LEU A 7 9.79 -13.80 -8.46
CA LEU A 7 8.78 -12.75 -8.42
C LEU A 7 7.49 -13.25 -7.76
N ARG A 8 7.06 -14.48 -8.08
CA ARG A 8 5.86 -15.06 -7.48
C ARG A 8 5.97 -15.25 -5.96
N THR A 9 7.10 -15.76 -5.48
CA THR A 9 7.35 -15.95 -4.05
C THR A 9 7.34 -14.63 -3.30
N TRP A 10 8.05 -13.63 -3.80
CA TRP A 10 8.10 -12.31 -3.16
C TRP A 10 6.76 -11.58 -3.23
N ALA A 11 6.05 -11.66 -4.37
CA ALA A 11 4.70 -11.15 -4.50
C ALA A 11 3.73 -11.78 -3.49
N PHE A 12 3.82 -13.10 -3.29
CA PHE A 12 2.99 -13.78 -2.30
C PHE A 12 3.31 -13.32 -0.87
N ALA A 13 4.59 -13.19 -0.52
CA ALA A 13 5.02 -12.69 0.78
C ALA A 13 4.54 -11.24 1.02
N THR A 14 4.68 -10.36 0.03
CA THR A 14 4.19 -8.97 0.07
C THR A 14 2.68 -8.93 0.26
N GLY A 15 1.94 -9.73 -0.51
CA GLY A 15 0.50 -9.80 -0.38
C GLY A 15 0.04 -10.33 0.98
N TYR A 16 0.71 -11.35 1.50
CA TYR A 16 0.38 -11.95 2.80
C TYR A 16 0.65 -10.98 3.96
N LEU A 17 1.85 -10.41 4.02
CA LEU A 17 2.24 -9.46 5.07
C LEU A 17 1.39 -8.19 5.01
N GLY A 18 1.11 -7.68 3.81
CA GLY A 18 0.26 -6.51 3.64
C GLY A 18 -1.18 -6.77 4.07
N LEU A 19 -1.74 -7.95 3.76
CA LEU A 19 -3.09 -8.31 4.20
C LEU A 19 -3.15 -8.53 5.72
N ALA A 20 -2.16 -9.19 6.31
CA ALA A 20 -2.07 -9.39 7.75
C ALA A 20 -1.94 -8.05 8.50
N SER A 21 -1.10 -7.14 7.99
CA SER A 21 -0.95 -5.78 8.52
C SER A 21 -2.26 -5.00 8.44
N ALA A 22 -2.89 -4.95 7.26
CA ALA A 22 -4.17 -4.26 7.07
C ALA A 22 -5.28 -4.83 7.96
N LEU A 23 -5.31 -6.16 8.17
CA LEU A 23 -6.26 -6.80 9.07
C LEU A 23 -6.00 -6.40 10.53
N ALA A 24 -4.75 -6.42 10.99
CA ALA A 24 -4.40 -5.98 12.33
C ALA A 24 -4.81 -4.51 12.57
N LEU A 25 -4.57 -3.64 11.58
CA LEU A 25 -4.98 -2.24 11.63
C LEU A 25 -6.52 -2.08 11.67
N ALA A 26 -7.24 -2.80 10.81
CA ALA A 26 -8.70 -2.76 10.79
C ALA A 26 -9.29 -3.26 12.11
N LEU A 27 -8.74 -4.33 12.69
CA LEU A 27 -9.14 -4.83 13.99
C LEU A 27 -8.76 -3.86 15.12
N PHE A 28 -7.63 -3.15 15.02
CA PHE A 28 -7.27 -2.11 15.99
C PHE A 28 -8.35 -1.01 16.02
N PHE A 29 -8.71 -0.43 14.87
CA PHE A 29 -9.74 0.59 14.82
C PHE A 29 -11.15 0.06 15.13
N GLY A 30 -11.44 -1.19 14.78
CA GLY A 30 -12.76 -1.78 14.99
C GLY A 30 -13.02 -2.35 16.39
N LEU A 31 -12.00 -2.88 17.06
CA LEU A 31 -12.11 -3.54 18.37
C LEU A 31 -11.49 -2.75 19.51
N ALA A 32 -10.33 -2.13 19.27
CA ALA A 32 -9.64 -1.42 20.34
C ALA A 32 -10.34 -0.14 20.72
N ASP A 33 -11.13 0.45 19.80
CA ASP A 33 -11.67 1.80 19.89
C ASP A 33 -10.56 2.72 20.45
N PRO A 34 -9.61 3.18 19.62
CA PRO A 34 -8.38 3.80 20.11
C PRO A 34 -8.59 5.02 21.01
N PHE A 35 -9.82 5.52 21.12
CA PHE A 35 -10.24 6.62 21.98
C PHE A 35 -11.22 6.20 23.09
N GLY A 36 -11.51 4.90 23.23
CA GLY A 36 -12.49 4.32 24.14
C GLY A 36 -11.91 3.38 25.20
N VAL A 37 -12.80 2.66 25.88
CA VAL A 37 -12.48 1.87 27.08
C VAL A 37 -11.80 0.53 26.79
N GLU A 38 -11.99 -0.01 25.58
CA GLU A 38 -11.48 -1.32 25.15
C GLU A 38 -10.01 -1.31 24.74
N LEU A 39 -9.37 -0.14 24.71
CA LEU A 39 -7.98 0.03 24.27
C LEU A 39 -7.04 -0.91 25.02
N ARG A 40 -7.22 -1.10 26.33
CA ARG A 40 -6.34 -1.97 27.14
C ARG A 40 -6.35 -3.44 26.72
N THR A 41 -7.44 -3.92 26.13
CA THR A 41 -7.57 -5.31 25.68
C THR A 41 -6.87 -5.54 24.34
N TRP A 42 -6.95 -4.54 23.46
CA TRP A 42 -6.58 -4.67 22.05
C TRP A 42 -5.44 -3.74 21.61
N PHE A 43 -4.78 -3.02 22.54
CA PHE A 43 -3.71 -2.06 22.25
C PHE A 43 -2.57 -2.67 21.44
N TRP A 44 -2.34 -3.97 21.58
CA TRP A 44 -1.28 -4.70 20.89
C TRP A 44 -1.49 -4.81 19.36
N LEU A 45 -2.72 -4.62 18.87
CA LEU A 45 -3.03 -4.69 17.43
C LEU A 45 -2.35 -3.58 16.63
N GLY A 46 -2.19 -2.38 17.21
CA GLY A 46 -1.46 -1.26 16.60
C GLY A 46 0.02 -1.63 16.36
N PRO A 47 0.80 -1.92 17.42
CA PRO A 47 2.18 -2.39 17.28
C PRO A 47 2.32 -3.64 16.41
N ALA A 48 1.37 -4.57 16.43
CA ALA A 48 1.38 -5.73 15.54
C ALA A 48 1.30 -5.33 14.06
N SER A 49 0.39 -4.41 13.71
CA SER A 49 0.30 -3.82 12.37
C SER A 49 1.60 -3.12 11.96
N ASP A 50 2.22 -2.35 12.86
CA ASP A 50 3.48 -1.67 12.59
C ASP A 50 4.63 -2.66 12.33
N VAL A 51 4.78 -3.70 13.15
CA VAL A 51 5.80 -4.73 12.97
C VAL A 51 5.61 -5.48 11.65
N LEU A 52 4.36 -5.82 11.31
CA LEU A 52 4.04 -6.47 10.03
C LEU A 52 4.36 -5.54 8.84
N SER A 53 4.11 -4.24 8.98
CA SER A 53 4.46 -3.23 7.97
C SER A 53 5.98 -3.07 7.79
N VAL A 54 6.75 -3.15 8.88
CA VAL A 54 8.22 -3.17 8.82
C VAL A 54 8.71 -4.44 8.11
N ALA A 55 8.13 -5.61 8.41
CA ALA A 55 8.48 -6.86 7.75
C ALA A 55 8.05 -6.89 6.26
N LEU A 56 6.95 -6.21 5.92
CA LEU A 56 6.46 -6.05 4.55
C LEU A 56 7.48 -5.33 3.66
N ALA A 57 8.14 -4.29 4.19
CA ALA A 57 9.02 -3.42 3.43
C ALA A 57 10.07 -4.15 2.56
N PRO A 58 10.95 -5.03 3.09
CA PRO A 58 11.93 -5.74 2.27
C PRO A 58 11.27 -6.61 1.20
N THR A 59 10.16 -7.27 1.52
CA THR A 59 9.45 -8.11 0.54
C THR A 59 8.91 -7.28 -0.62
N GLN A 60 8.29 -6.13 -0.32
CA GLN A 60 7.71 -5.23 -1.30
C GLN A 60 8.77 -4.61 -2.20
N ILE A 61 9.92 -4.21 -1.64
CA ILE A 61 11.06 -3.68 -2.39
C ILE A 61 11.55 -4.71 -3.41
N VAL A 62 11.80 -5.96 -2.96
CA VAL A 62 12.27 -7.02 -3.85
C VAL A 62 11.22 -7.35 -4.91
N ALA A 63 9.96 -7.49 -4.52
CA ALA A 63 8.86 -7.78 -5.44
C ALA A 63 8.71 -6.69 -6.52
N ALA A 64 8.79 -5.41 -6.14
CA ALA A 64 8.68 -4.28 -7.06
C ALA A 64 9.82 -4.23 -8.08
N ILE A 65 11.06 -4.44 -7.64
CA ILE A 65 12.24 -4.47 -8.52
C ILE A 65 12.12 -5.65 -9.51
N LEU A 66 11.75 -6.84 -9.03
CA LEU A 66 11.56 -8.01 -9.88
C LEU A 66 10.42 -7.81 -10.88
N LEU A 67 9.32 -7.20 -10.45
CA LEU A 67 8.16 -6.92 -11.30
C LEU A 67 8.51 -5.92 -12.42
N TRP A 68 9.21 -4.85 -12.09
CA TRP A 68 9.70 -3.89 -13.08
C TRP A 68 10.58 -4.58 -14.13
N ARG A 69 11.56 -5.40 -13.69
CA ARG A 69 12.44 -6.14 -14.60
C ARG A 69 11.67 -7.11 -15.49
N ALA A 70 10.59 -7.71 -14.99
CA ALA A 70 9.76 -8.66 -15.74
C ALA A 70 8.84 -7.99 -16.78
N LEU A 71 8.33 -6.79 -16.52
CA LEU A 71 7.37 -6.08 -17.38
C LEU A 71 7.98 -5.27 -18.53
N ALA A 72 9.30 -5.39 -18.71
CA ALA A 72 10.18 -4.63 -19.60
C ALA A 72 10.77 -3.36 -18.95
N PRO A 73 12.10 -3.20 -18.94
CA PRO A 73 12.79 -2.12 -18.26
C PRO A 73 12.56 -0.78 -18.99
N SER A 74 11.46 -0.10 -18.66
CA SER A 74 11.32 1.33 -18.95
C SER A 74 12.01 2.14 -17.84
N ALA A 75 12.66 3.24 -18.21
CA ALA A 75 13.30 4.13 -17.24
C ALA A 75 12.29 4.70 -16.23
N THR A 76 11.06 4.99 -16.67
CA THR A 76 9.99 5.49 -15.79
C THR A 76 9.58 4.46 -14.74
N LEU A 77 9.34 3.21 -15.12
CA LEU A 77 8.96 2.16 -14.17
C LEU A 77 10.15 1.81 -13.25
N ALA A 78 11.39 1.94 -13.74
CA ALA A 78 12.60 1.80 -12.94
C ALA A 78 12.66 2.87 -11.84
N ALA A 79 12.51 4.13 -12.24
CA ALA A 79 12.53 5.27 -11.33
C ALA A 79 11.43 5.15 -10.28
N LEU A 80 10.20 4.79 -10.69
CA LEU A 80 9.10 4.56 -9.74
C LEU A 80 9.40 3.40 -8.78
N ALA A 81 9.92 2.27 -9.28
CA ALA A 81 10.28 1.15 -8.41
C ALA A 81 11.35 1.56 -7.37
N VAL A 82 12.38 2.29 -7.79
CA VAL A 82 13.46 2.77 -6.91
C VAL A 82 12.93 3.78 -5.89
N VAL A 83 12.23 4.82 -6.34
CA VAL A 83 11.71 5.88 -5.46
C VAL A 83 10.70 5.32 -4.48
N MET A 84 9.77 4.46 -4.93
CA MET A 84 8.85 3.75 -4.04
C MET A 84 9.62 2.88 -3.02
N SER A 85 10.66 2.18 -3.46
CA SER A 85 11.46 1.32 -2.56
C SER A 85 12.18 2.13 -1.48
N LEU A 86 12.76 3.28 -1.85
CA LEU A 86 13.40 4.20 -0.90
C LEU A 86 12.39 4.78 0.09
N ALA A 87 11.21 5.21 -0.39
CA ALA A 87 10.15 5.70 0.48
C ALA A 87 9.63 4.61 1.43
N THR A 88 9.48 3.37 0.94
CA THR A 88 9.07 2.22 1.75
C THR A 88 10.11 1.89 2.83
N ALA A 89 11.41 1.92 2.48
CA ALA A 89 12.49 1.73 3.43
C ALA A 89 12.53 2.84 4.49
N TYR A 90 12.38 4.09 4.07
CA TYR A 90 12.32 5.24 4.98
C TYR A 90 11.14 5.11 5.96
N MET A 91 9.94 4.80 5.45
CA MET A 91 8.76 4.54 6.28
C MET A 91 8.99 3.41 7.30
N ALA A 92 9.61 2.31 6.89
CA ALA A 92 9.93 1.20 7.79
C ALA A 92 10.92 1.61 8.89
N VAL A 93 11.98 2.33 8.53
CA VAL A 93 12.95 2.85 9.52
C VAL A 93 12.28 3.82 10.49
N THR A 94 11.45 4.74 10.01
CA THR A 94 10.69 5.67 10.85
C THR A 94 9.73 4.92 11.78
N THR A 95 9.06 3.89 11.28
CA THR A 95 8.18 3.04 12.09
C THR A 95 8.96 2.32 13.19
N VAL A 96 10.14 1.78 12.89
CA VAL A 96 11.00 1.17 13.93
C VAL A 96 11.42 2.20 14.97
N ARG A 97 11.81 3.41 14.55
CA ARG A 97 12.15 4.51 15.49
C ARG A 97 10.97 4.89 16.37
N MET A 98 9.76 4.91 15.83
CA MET A 98 8.54 5.17 16.58
C MET A 98 8.28 4.05 17.61
N LEU A 99 8.41 2.78 17.22
CA LEU A 99 8.26 1.64 18.14
C LEU A 99 9.31 1.65 19.27
N MET A 100 10.49 2.22 19.03
CA MET A 100 11.53 2.42 20.06
C MET A 100 11.32 3.69 20.90
N GLY A 101 10.27 4.49 20.65
CA GLY A 101 10.00 5.74 21.34
C GLY A 101 10.92 6.91 20.94
N VAL A 102 11.66 6.78 19.83
CA VAL A 102 12.62 7.79 19.32
C VAL A 102 11.98 8.73 18.30
N ALA A 103 10.86 8.32 17.70
CA ALA A 103 10.07 9.13 16.76
C ALA A 103 8.61 9.14 17.19
N THR A 104 7.86 10.11 16.68
CA THR A 104 6.43 10.30 16.97
C THR A 104 5.54 9.67 15.89
N LEU A 105 4.25 9.56 16.18
CA LEU A 105 3.24 9.20 15.17
C LEU A 105 3.21 10.22 14.01
N ASP A 106 3.44 11.50 14.29
CA ASP A 106 3.49 12.54 13.26
C ASP A 106 4.66 12.30 12.29
N ASP A 107 5.82 11.91 12.79
CA ASP A 107 6.96 11.51 11.95
C ASP A 107 6.59 10.32 11.05
N GLN A 108 5.87 9.34 11.60
CA GLN A 108 5.40 8.18 10.85
C GLN A 108 4.39 8.60 9.76
N TYR A 109 3.46 9.50 10.06
CA TYR A 109 2.50 10.02 9.07
C TYR A 109 3.20 10.73 7.91
N VAL A 110 4.17 11.59 8.22
CA VAL A 110 4.97 12.29 7.19
C VAL A 110 5.73 11.29 6.30
N ALA A 111 6.22 10.20 6.86
CA ALA A 111 6.90 9.14 6.08
C ALA A 111 5.92 8.25 5.29
N ALA A 112 4.75 7.94 5.86
CA ALA A 112 3.78 7.01 5.29
C ALA A 112 3.04 7.61 4.08
N ILE A 113 2.66 8.89 4.12
CA ILE A 113 1.89 9.53 3.05
C ILE A 113 2.61 9.42 1.68
N PRO A 114 3.89 9.82 1.52
CA PRO A 114 4.61 9.65 0.26
C PRO A 114 4.74 8.19 -0.15
N ALA A 115 5.01 7.28 0.80
CA ALA A 115 5.16 5.86 0.51
C ALA A 115 3.86 5.27 -0.06
N ILE A 116 2.71 5.59 0.51
CA ILE A 116 1.38 5.15 0.06
C ILE A 116 1.05 5.73 -1.33
N VAL A 117 1.33 7.02 -1.57
CA VAL A 117 1.14 7.65 -2.89
C VAL A 117 1.99 6.93 -3.94
N LEU A 118 3.27 6.68 -3.66
CA LEU A 118 4.18 5.98 -4.55
C LEU A 118 3.78 4.52 -4.77
N MET A 119 3.25 3.87 -3.74
CA MET A 119 2.74 2.50 -3.81
C MET A 119 1.60 2.37 -4.84
N PHE A 120 0.60 3.25 -4.76
CA PHE A 120 -0.51 3.26 -5.72
C PHE A 120 -0.09 3.77 -7.10
N GLY A 121 0.78 4.78 -7.16
CA GLY A 121 1.33 5.29 -8.41
C GLY A 121 2.14 4.24 -9.17
N PHE A 122 2.96 3.46 -8.46
CA PHE A 122 3.69 2.32 -9.01
C PHE A 122 2.73 1.25 -9.54
N LEU A 123 1.70 0.87 -8.77
CA LEU A 123 0.71 -0.11 -9.20
C LEU A 123 -0.06 0.35 -10.46
N LEU A 124 -0.44 1.62 -10.51
CA LEU A 124 -1.07 2.22 -11.69
C LEU A 124 -0.14 2.11 -12.92
N ALA A 125 1.12 2.49 -12.78
CA ALA A 125 2.11 2.40 -13.86
C ALA A 125 2.32 0.95 -14.32
N VAL A 126 2.40 0.00 -13.39
CA VAL A 126 2.45 -1.45 -13.66
C VAL A 126 1.25 -1.91 -14.49
N GLY A 127 0.04 -1.49 -14.14
CA GLY A 127 -1.17 -1.84 -14.88
C GLY A 127 -1.19 -1.26 -16.30
N LEU A 128 -0.80 0.01 -16.45
CA LEU A 128 -0.73 0.70 -17.74
C LEU A 128 0.35 0.11 -18.66
N VAL A 129 1.53 -0.23 -18.13
CA VAL A 129 2.60 -0.86 -18.92
C VAL A 129 2.25 -2.31 -19.23
N GLY A 130 1.74 -3.06 -18.25
CA GLY A 130 1.39 -4.46 -18.39
C GLY A 130 0.27 -4.72 -19.39
N SER A 131 -0.71 -3.80 -19.49
CA SER A 131 -1.79 -3.87 -20.48
C SER A 131 -1.32 -3.62 -21.91
N ARG A 132 -0.23 -2.88 -22.12
CA ARG A 132 0.30 -2.55 -23.46
C ARG A 132 1.25 -3.61 -24.02
N ARG A 133 1.87 -4.44 -23.18
CA ARG A 133 3.00 -5.31 -23.58
C ARG A 133 2.72 -6.81 -23.51
N ASP A 134 1.49 -7.24 -23.22
CA ASP A 134 1.08 -8.65 -23.10
C ASP A 134 1.99 -9.51 -22.19
N ARG A 135 2.65 -8.88 -21.20
CA ARG A 135 3.51 -9.53 -20.19
C ARG A 135 2.76 -9.93 -18.93
N MET A 136 1.52 -9.46 -18.78
CA MET A 136 0.63 -9.71 -17.66
C MET A 136 -0.79 -9.97 -18.21
N SER A 137 -1.60 -10.77 -17.50
CA SER A 137 -2.99 -10.98 -17.93
C SER A 137 -3.77 -9.66 -17.92
N ARG A 138 -4.66 -9.48 -18.91
CA ARG A 138 -5.47 -8.26 -19.04
C ARG A 138 -6.27 -7.96 -17.78
N ARG A 139 -6.80 -8.99 -17.12
CA ARG A 139 -7.55 -8.86 -15.86
C ARG A 139 -6.67 -8.34 -14.73
N LEU A 140 -5.47 -8.88 -14.55
CA LEU A 140 -4.56 -8.43 -13.50
C LEU A 140 -4.04 -7.00 -13.77
N ALA A 141 -3.76 -6.68 -15.02
CA ALA A 141 -3.39 -5.32 -15.45
C ALA A 141 -4.54 -4.32 -15.19
N ARG A 142 -5.78 -4.68 -15.55
CA ARG A 142 -6.96 -3.84 -15.31
C ARG A 142 -7.16 -3.57 -13.82
N TRP A 143 -7.06 -4.59 -12.98
CA TRP A 143 -7.19 -4.41 -11.52
C TRP A 143 -6.06 -3.57 -10.95
N ALA A 144 -4.83 -3.69 -11.44
CA ALA A 144 -3.74 -2.79 -11.06
C ALA A 144 -4.08 -1.32 -11.38
N VAL A 145 -4.62 -1.05 -12.57
CA VAL A 145 -5.07 0.30 -12.95
C VAL A 145 -6.20 0.79 -12.04
N VAL A 146 -7.22 -0.03 -11.79
CA VAL A 146 -8.37 0.36 -10.94
C VAL A 146 -7.92 0.67 -9.52
N ILE A 147 -7.14 -0.23 -8.90
CA ILE A 147 -6.67 -0.06 -7.52
C ILE A 147 -5.72 1.14 -7.42
N GLY A 148 -4.75 1.23 -8.35
CA GLY A 148 -3.78 2.32 -8.38
C GLY A 148 -4.44 3.69 -8.61
N ALA A 149 -5.37 3.79 -9.57
CA ALA A 149 -6.09 5.02 -9.84
C ALA A 149 -7.00 5.42 -8.69
N ALA A 150 -7.72 4.46 -8.08
CA ALA A 150 -8.55 4.72 -6.90
C ALA A 150 -7.72 5.22 -5.72
N GLY A 151 -6.58 4.58 -5.44
CA GLY A 151 -5.68 5.00 -4.37
C GLY A 151 -5.08 6.39 -4.61
N VAL A 152 -4.60 6.68 -5.82
CA VAL A 152 -4.09 8.02 -6.17
C VAL A 152 -5.20 9.08 -6.06
N ALA A 153 -6.38 8.82 -6.61
CA ALA A 153 -7.51 9.75 -6.55
C ALA A 153 -7.94 10.00 -5.10
N ALA A 154 -7.94 8.97 -4.25
CA ALA A 154 -8.25 9.11 -2.84
C ALA A 154 -7.21 9.97 -2.10
N MET A 155 -5.91 9.79 -2.39
CA MET A 155 -4.85 10.64 -1.81
C MET A 155 -4.99 12.10 -2.24
N LEU A 156 -5.39 12.36 -3.49
CA LEU A 156 -5.71 13.71 -3.96
C LEU A 156 -6.93 14.29 -3.23
N ALA A 157 -7.97 13.48 -3.02
CA ALA A 157 -9.13 13.90 -2.24
C ALA A 157 -8.72 14.26 -0.80
N PHE A 158 -7.91 13.45 -0.13
CA PHE A 158 -7.38 13.81 1.19
C PHE A 158 -6.61 15.13 1.18
N ALA A 159 -5.72 15.35 0.20
CA ALA A 159 -4.98 16.60 0.07
C ALA A 159 -5.92 17.82 -0.11
N ILE A 160 -7.00 17.67 -0.90
CA ILE A 160 -8.03 18.71 -1.05
C ILE A 160 -8.76 18.93 0.28
N GLY A 161 -9.11 17.86 1.01
CA GLY A 161 -9.77 17.97 2.32
C GLY A 161 -8.95 18.75 3.35
N PHE A 162 -7.62 18.61 3.32
CA PHE A 162 -6.71 19.40 4.16
C PHE A 162 -6.62 20.88 3.76
N ALA A 163 -6.95 21.23 2.52
CA ALA A 163 -7.00 22.62 2.07
C ALA A 163 -8.31 23.33 2.43
N LEU A 164 -9.32 22.60 2.91
CA LEU A 164 -10.62 23.14 3.32
C LEU A 164 -10.61 23.57 4.80
N PRO A 165 -11.50 24.50 5.22
CA PRO A 165 -11.58 24.93 6.61
C PRO A 165 -11.82 23.75 7.57
N ALA A 166 -11.02 23.70 8.64
CA ALA A 166 -11.07 22.64 9.64
C ALA A 166 -12.47 22.51 10.25
N GLY A 167 -13.01 21.28 10.29
CA GLY A 167 -14.33 20.97 10.83
C GLY A 167 -15.51 21.34 9.93
N SER A 168 -15.26 21.91 8.74
CA SER A 168 -16.33 22.24 7.80
C SER A 168 -17.00 20.99 7.20
N ALA A 169 -18.28 21.09 6.84
CA ALA A 169 -19.00 20.03 6.15
C ALA A 169 -18.31 19.63 4.82
N GLY A 170 -17.69 20.59 4.13
CA GLY A 170 -16.91 20.34 2.91
C GLY A 170 -15.70 19.45 3.16
N GLN A 171 -14.92 19.74 4.22
CA GLN A 171 -13.78 18.91 4.61
C GLN A 171 -14.22 17.46 4.91
N TRP A 172 -15.26 17.30 5.73
CA TRP A 172 -15.80 15.98 6.07
C TRP A 172 -16.31 15.21 4.84
N THR A 173 -17.03 15.90 3.95
CA THR A 173 -17.54 15.30 2.71
C THR A 173 -16.40 14.76 1.85
N VAL A 174 -15.34 15.55 1.66
CA VAL A 174 -14.16 15.14 0.88
C VAL A 174 -13.42 13.99 1.56
N PHE A 175 -13.26 14.02 2.88
CA PHE A 175 -12.64 12.91 3.62
C PHE A 175 -13.43 11.62 3.56
N VAL A 176 -14.76 11.65 3.60
CA VAL A 176 -15.59 10.45 3.46
C VAL A 176 -15.53 9.90 2.02
N ILE A 177 -15.70 10.78 1.03
CA ILE A 177 -15.65 10.41 -0.39
C ILE A 177 -14.28 9.87 -0.79
N GLY A 178 -13.20 10.43 -0.25
CA GLY A 178 -11.84 9.93 -0.46
C GLY A 178 -11.53 8.68 0.37
N GLY A 179 -11.96 8.66 1.63
CA GLY A 179 -11.57 7.64 2.62
C GLY A 179 -12.16 6.26 2.35
N ILE A 180 -13.41 6.16 1.92
CA ILE A 180 -14.01 4.85 1.61
C ILE A 180 -13.27 4.18 0.42
N PRO A 181 -13.09 4.83 -0.74
CA PRO A 181 -12.27 4.29 -1.82
C PRO A 181 -10.82 4.04 -1.40
N ALA A 182 -10.22 4.90 -0.56
CA ALA A 182 -8.87 4.69 -0.05
C ALA A 182 -8.77 3.36 0.70
N ALA A 183 -9.68 3.11 1.65
CA ALA A 183 -9.68 1.90 2.47
C ALA A 183 -9.84 0.65 1.59
N ILE A 184 -10.76 0.68 0.62
CA ILE A 184 -10.97 -0.42 -0.33
C ILE A 184 -9.71 -0.64 -1.18
N ALA A 185 -9.11 0.41 -1.73
CA ALA A 185 -7.89 0.31 -2.53
C ALA A 185 -6.70 -0.20 -1.70
N TYR A 186 -6.61 0.24 -0.44
CA TYR A 186 -5.56 -0.15 0.50
C TYR A 186 -5.63 -1.65 0.81
N VAL A 187 -6.82 -2.22 1.00
CA VAL A 187 -7.01 -3.67 1.17
C VAL A 187 -6.86 -4.43 -0.15
N ALA A 188 -7.27 -3.84 -1.28
CA ALA A 188 -7.15 -4.47 -2.58
C ALA A 188 -5.69 -4.58 -3.05
N TYR A 189 -4.81 -3.67 -2.62
CA TYR A 189 -3.39 -3.68 -2.95
C TYR A 189 -2.66 -4.99 -2.57
N PRO A 190 -2.68 -5.47 -1.30
CA PRO A 190 -2.07 -6.75 -0.94
C PRO A 190 -2.77 -7.94 -1.62
N VAL A 191 -4.08 -7.87 -1.84
CA VAL A 191 -4.82 -8.91 -2.58
C VAL A 191 -4.31 -9.02 -4.02
N TRP A 192 -4.01 -7.91 -4.67
CA TRP A 192 -3.44 -7.91 -6.02
C TRP A 192 -2.09 -8.64 -6.06
N TRP A 193 -1.22 -8.40 -5.07
CA TRP A 193 0.05 -9.10 -4.91
C TRP A 193 -0.11 -10.60 -4.64
N LEU A 194 -1.10 -11.01 -3.83
CA LEU A 194 -1.44 -12.42 -3.62
C LEU A 194 -1.86 -13.09 -4.93
N VAL A 195 -2.71 -12.44 -5.73
CA VAL A 195 -3.14 -12.97 -7.04
C VAL A 195 -1.94 -13.11 -7.97
N LEU A 196 -1.06 -12.09 -8.05
CA LEU A 196 0.18 -12.15 -8.83
C LEU A 196 1.08 -13.32 -8.40
N GLY A 197 1.26 -13.52 -7.09
CA GLY A 197 2.09 -14.57 -6.51
C GLY A 197 1.53 -15.98 -6.74
N SER A 198 0.21 -16.14 -6.63
CA SER A 198 -0.46 -17.43 -6.77
C SER A 198 -0.22 -18.12 -8.12
N GLY A 199 0.11 -17.37 -9.18
CA GLY A 199 0.30 -17.91 -10.53
C GLY A 199 -0.99 -18.39 -11.19
N ARG A 200 -2.15 -18.29 -10.52
CA ARG A 200 -3.46 -18.48 -11.12
C ARG A 200 -3.83 -17.16 -11.79
N ALA A 201 -3.65 -17.06 -13.10
CA ALA A 201 -4.37 -16.03 -13.84
C ALA A 201 -5.87 -16.33 -13.62
N PRO A 202 -6.65 -15.43 -12.99
CA PRO A 202 -8.08 -15.64 -12.91
C PRO A 202 -8.59 -15.68 -14.36
N ARG A 203 -9.13 -16.83 -14.75
CA ARG A 203 -9.76 -17.02 -16.06
C ARG A 203 -10.86 -15.98 -16.28
#